data_AF-A0A0K2LEJ0-F1
#
_entry.id   AF-A0A0K2LEJ0-F1
#
_cell.length_a   1.000
_cell.length_b   1.000
_cell.length_c   1.000
_cell.angle_alpha   90.00
_cell.angle_beta   90.00
_cell.angle_gamma   90.00
#
_symmetry.space_group_name_H-M   'P 1'
#
loop_
_entity.id
_entity.type
_entity.pdbx_description
1 polymer ?
#
loop_
_entity_poly.entity_id
_entity_poly.type
_entity_poly.pdbx_seq_one_letter_code
_entity_poly.pdbx_strand_id
1 'polypeptide(L)'
;MKKFVRFVLVSALALISFGSFSQTVRASGADSLLVHTFKTTRLYAKGKQVAGNDWDPQFEFSPISDRELAINSNWYSDQRTDSDKITDGKYYRVATNEWVKLSDVVLVDNYSVIFGLYTYKNYPIFNLNTDSFKMEKTDKTLPTNEWLIGSEIDFPNGDSYYQVGQNEWIQIDQ
;
A
#
# COMPACT_ATOMS: atom_id res chain seq x y z
N MET A 1 -11.56 77.22 24.66
CA MET A 1 -11.07 75.86 24.95
C MET A 1 -11.66 74.89 23.93
N LYS A 2 -10.76 74.21 23.20
CA LYS A 2 -10.84 73.02 22.34
C LYS A 2 -12.14 72.71 21.55
N LYS A 3 -12.05 72.89 20.22
CA LYS A 3 -12.95 72.34 19.20
C LYS A 3 -12.62 70.84 18.99
N PHE A 4 -13.60 69.96 19.08
CA PHE A 4 -13.44 68.54 18.72
C PHE A 4 -13.87 68.32 17.27
N VAL A 5 -12.90 67.98 16.43
CA VAL A 5 -13.08 67.57 15.03
C VAL A 5 -13.54 66.11 15.01
N ARG A 6 -14.66 65.82 14.34
CA ARG A 6 -15.14 64.46 14.07
C ARG A 6 -14.30 63.86 12.93
N PHE A 7 -13.44 62.90 13.25
CA PHE A 7 -12.78 62.07 12.24
C PHE A 7 -13.71 60.92 11.85
N VAL A 8 -14.15 60.92 10.59
CA VAL A 8 -14.79 59.76 9.96
C VAL A 8 -13.67 58.90 9.38
N LEU A 9 -13.52 57.68 9.91
CA LEU A 9 -12.61 56.67 9.35
C LEU A 9 -13.32 56.01 8.15
N VAL A 10 -12.90 56.36 6.94
CA VAL A 10 -13.28 55.61 5.73
C VAL A 10 -12.23 54.52 5.54
N SER A 11 -12.54 53.29 5.95
CA SER A 11 -11.71 52.13 5.63
C SER A 11 -11.86 51.77 4.16
N ALA A 12 -10.80 52.00 3.38
CA ALA A 12 -10.67 51.44 2.04
C ALA A 12 -10.32 49.96 2.15
N LEU A 13 -11.26 49.08 1.78
CA LEU A 13 -11.03 47.65 1.66
C LEU A 13 -10.29 47.40 0.34
N ALA A 14 -8.98 47.13 0.41
CA ALA A 14 -8.22 46.67 -0.74
C ALA A 14 -8.61 45.23 -1.07
N LEU A 15 -9.37 45.03 -2.16
CA LEU A 15 -9.61 43.72 -2.75
C LEU A 15 -8.29 43.23 -3.39
N ILE A 16 -7.55 42.40 -2.66
CA ILE A 16 -6.46 41.61 -3.25
C ILE A 16 -7.14 40.47 -4.01
N SER A 17 -7.15 40.55 -5.33
CA SER A 17 -7.54 39.43 -6.19
C SER A 17 -6.52 38.31 -6.01
N PHE A 18 -6.84 37.29 -5.21
CA PHE A 18 -6.09 36.05 -5.18
C PHE A 18 -6.32 35.33 -6.50
N GLY A 19 -5.39 35.49 -7.45
CA GLY A 19 -5.29 34.57 -8.58
C GLY A 19 -5.09 33.17 -8.02
N SER A 20 -6.00 32.25 -8.36
CA SER A 20 -5.92 30.86 -7.95
C SER A 20 -4.69 30.20 -8.57
N PHE A 21 -3.57 30.20 -7.85
CA PHE A 21 -2.49 29.26 -8.13
C PHE A 21 -2.95 27.87 -7.65
N SER A 22 -3.62 27.12 -8.52
CA SER A 22 -3.72 25.67 -8.35
C SER A 22 -2.41 25.05 -8.83
N GLN A 23 -1.36 25.16 -8.01
CA GLN A 23 -0.26 24.21 -8.10
C GLN A 23 -0.75 22.92 -7.44
N THR A 24 -1.16 21.94 -8.23
CA THR A 24 -1.16 20.56 -7.76
C THR A 24 0.30 20.16 -7.59
N VAL A 25 0.82 20.33 -6.38
CA VAL A 25 2.03 19.63 -5.96
C VAL A 25 1.65 18.15 -5.97
N ARG A 26 2.08 17.40 -6.98
CA ARG A 26 2.17 15.95 -6.84
C ARG A 26 3.28 15.76 -5.82
N ALA A 27 2.92 15.55 -4.55
CA ALA A 27 3.85 14.95 -3.62
C ALA A 27 4.33 13.65 -4.30
N SER A 28 5.64 13.47 -4.48
CA SER A 28 6.12 12.11 -4.74
C SER A 28 5.58 11.27 -3.60
N GLY A 29 4.81 10.22 -3.90
CA GLY A 29 4.33 9.32 -2.87
C GLY A 29 5.50 8.87 -2.00
N ALA A 30 5.24 8.60 -0.72
CA ALA A 30 6.14 7.73 0.03
C ALA A 30 5.84 6.29 -0.40
N ASP A 31 6.85 5.42 -0.35
CA ASP A 31 6.62 3.99 -0.60
C ASP A 31 5.52 3.53 0.33
N SER A 32 4.53 2.84 -0.21
CA SER A 32 3.35 2.46 0.56
C SER A 32 3.07 0.99 0.37
N LEU A 33 3.07 0.27 1.48
CA LEU A 33 2.60 -1.10 1.54
C LEU A 33 1.10 -1.10 1.86
N LEU A 34 0.32 -1.69 0.95
CA LEU A 34 -1.10 -1.92 1.13
C LEU A 34 -1.37 -3.40 1.36
N VAL A 35 -2.33 -3.66 2.23
CA VAL A 35 -3.00 -4.94 2.40
C VAL A 35 -4.32 -4.86 1.64
N HIS A 36 -4.52 -5.77 0.70
CA HIS A 36 -5.79 -5.98 0.01
C HIS A 36 -6.48 -7.25 0.50
N THR A 37 -7.75 -7.14 0.87
CA THR A 37 -8.56 -8.30 1.27
C THR A 37 -9.35 -8.83 0.07
N PHE A 38 -9.20 -10.10 -0.29
CA PHE A 38 -9.99 -10.76 -1.36
C PHE A 38 -11.12 -11.65 -0.79
N LYS A 39 -11.28 -11.66 0.53
CA LYS A 39 -12.34 -12.32 1.30
C LYS A 39 -12.61 -11.50 2.56
N THR A 40 -13.67 -11.81 3.30
CA THR A 40 -13.80 -11.29 4.67
C THR A 40 -12.62 -11.79 5.50
N THR A 41 -11.84 -10.87 6.05
CA THR A 41 -10.56 -11.20 6.68
C THR A 41 -10.60 -10.92 8.18
N ARG A 42 -10.24 -11.95 8.95
CA ARG A 42 -10.16 -11.87 10.41
C ARG A 42 -8.99 -11.00 10.87
N LEU A 43 -9.20 -10.29 11.96
CA LEU A 43 -8.17 -9.51 12.64
C LEU A 43 -7.60 -10.24 13.84
N TYR A 44 -6.37 -9.90 14.17
CA TYR A 44 -5.62 -10.47 15.29
C TYR A 44 -4.96 -9.37 16.11
N ALA A 45 -4.96 -9.54 17.43
CA ALA A 45 -4.21 -8.72 18.35
C ALA A 45 -2.82 -9.31 18.55
N LYS A 46 -1.78 -8.46 18.54
CA LYS A 46 -0.40 -8.88 18.81
C LYS A 46 -0.20 -8.99 20.32
N GLY A 47 0.29 -10.14 20.76
CA GLY A 47 0.61 -10.47 22.14
C GLY A 47 2.08 -10.24 22.49
N LYS A 48 2.55 -11.02 23.48
CA LYS A 48 3.96 -11.01 23.91
C LYS A 48 4.87 -11.63 22.82
N GLN A 49 6.13 -11.23 22.84
CA GLN A 49 7.18 -11.95 22.13
C GLN A 49 7.37 -13.32 22.79
N VAL A 50 7.46 -14.36 21.98
CA VAL A 50 7.57 -15.76 22.44
C VAL A 50 8.79 -16.49 21.90
N ALA A 51 9.33 -16.02 20.79
CA ALA A 51 10.52 -16.58 20.17
C ALA A 51 11.22 -15.51 19.31
N GLY A 52 12.21 -15.94 18.53
CA GLY A 52 13.00 -15.05 17.69
C GLY A 52 14.11 -14.33 18.45
N ASN A 53 14.99 -13.68 17.69
CA ASN A 53 16.04 -12.81 18.23
C ASN A 53 15.65 -11.33 18.01
N ASP A 54 16.48 -10.39 18.44
CA ASP A 54 16.18 -8.95 18.35
C ASP A 54 15.94 -8.45 16.91
N TRP A 55 16.48 -9.13 15.90
CA TRP A 55 16.34 -8.78 14.49
C TRP A 55 15.13 -9.44 13.82
N ASP A 56 14.64 -10.53 14.40
CA ASP A 56 13.49 -11.29 13.91
C ASP A 56 12.64 -11.82 15.08
N PRO A 57 11.96 -10.91 15.81
CA PRO A 57 11.14 -11.29 16.96
C PRO A 57 9.82 -11.92 16.52
N GLN A 58 9.44 -13.01 17.19
CA GLN A 58 8.20 -13.73 16.92
C GLN A 58 7.19 -13.52 18.05
N PHE A 59 5.93 -13.26 17.68
CA PHE A 59 4.88 -12.88 18.62
C PHE A 59 3.70 -13.85 18.61
N GLU A 60 3.02 -13.93 19.76
CA GLU A 60 1.69 -14.52 19.84
C GLU A 60 0.66 -13.64 19.14
N PHE A 61 -0.35 -14.26 18.53
CA PHE A 61 -1.52 -13.58 17.98
C PHE A 61 -2.81 -14.23 18.46
N SER A 62 -3.74 -13.40 18.93
CA SER A 62 -5.08 -13.83 19.34
C SER A 62 -6.14 -13.24 18.41
N PRO A 63 -7.15 -14.03 18.00
CA PRO A 63 -8.20 -13.53 17.11
C PRO A 63 -9.05 -12.48 17.81
N ILE A 64 -9.41 -11.43 17.08
CA ILE A 64 -10.40 -10.42 17.47
C ILE A 64 -11.76 -10.87 16.90
N SER A 65 -12.79 -10.94 17.74
CA SER A 65 -14.08 -11.58 17.38
C SER A 65 -15.24 -10.62 17.11
N ASP A 66 -15.08 -9.34 17.45
CA ASP A 66 -16.11 -8.30 17.31
C ASP A 66 -15.96 -7.44 16.05
N ARG A 67 -14.90 -7.67 15.25
CA ARG A 67 -14.63 -6.96 14.01
C ARG A 67 -13.84 -7.80 13.01
N GLU A 68 -14.12 -7.58 11.73
CA GLU A 68 -13.42 -8.18 10.59
C GLU A 68 -13.28 -7.13 9.49
N LEU A 69 -12.35 -7.35 8.55
CA LEU A 69 -12.21 -6.51 7.37
C LEU A 69 -13.16 -7.00 6.28
N ALA A 70 -13.87 -6.07 5.65
CA ALA A 70 -14.75 -6.38 4.52
C ALA A 70 -13.95 -6.88 3.31
N ILE A 71 -14.55 -7.75 2.50
CA ILE A 71 -14.00 -8.15 1.21
C ILE A 71 -13.75 -6.94 0.31
N ASN A 72 -12.70 -7.01 -0.52
CA ASN A 72 -12.28 -6.00 -1.48
C ASN A 72 -12.00 -4.62 -0.87
N SER A 73 -11.43 -4.59 0.33
CA SER A 73 -10.96 -3.37 1.01
C SER A 73 -9.44 -3.27 1.02
N ASN A 74 -8.94 -2.02 1.00
CA ASN A 74 -7.51 -1.70 1.03
C ASN A 74 -7.14 -1.04 2.35
N TRP A 75 -6.03 -1.47 2.93
CA TRP A 75 -5.55 -0.99 4.24
C TRP A 75 -4.07 -0.66 4.15
N TYR A 76 -3.66 0.49 4.67
CA TYR A 76 -2.25 0.80 4.82
C TYR A 76 -1.63 -0.10 5.87
N SER A 77 -0.43 -0.62 5.57
CA SER A 77 0.38 -1.36 6.52
C SER A 77 1.75 -0.71 6.65
N ASP A 78 2.19 -0.54 7.88
CA ASP A 78 3.48 0.07 8.21
C ASP A 78 4.39 -0.85 9.03
N GLN A 79 3.87 -2.02 9.42
CA GLN A 79 4.63 -3.02 10.17
C GLN A 79 4.30 -4.42 9.68
N ARG A 80 5.34 -5.25 9.63
CA ARG A 80 5.23 -6.70 9.48
C ARG A 80 5.97 -7.38 10.63
N THR A 81 5.42 -8.48 11.12
CA THR A 81 6.05 -9.30 12.15
C THR A 81 5.72 -10.77 11.95
N ASP A 82 6.60 -11.65 12.40
CA ASP A 82 6.44 -13.08 12.25
C ASP A 82 5.70 -13.68 13.46
N SER A 83 4.93 -14.74 13.21
CA SER A 83 4.36 -15.57 14.26
C SER A 83 5.30 -16.71 14.62
N ASP A 84 5.25 -17.13 15.88
CA ASP A 84 5.91 -18.34 16.38
C ASP A 84 5.37 -19.64 15.77
N LYS A 85 4.13 -19.60 15.28
CA LYS A 85 3.51 -20.70 14.56
C LYS A 85 3.98 -20.66 13.13
N ILE A 86 4.91 -21.55 12.79
CA ILE A 86 5.44 -21.74 11.42
C ILE A 86 4.33 -21.80 10.35
N THR A 87 3.14 -22.32 10.70
CA THR A 87 1.99 -22.43 9.79
C THR A 87 1.22 -21.13 9.57
N ASP A 88 1.33 -20.16 10.47
CA ASP A 88 0.58 -18.90 10.40
C ASP A 88 1.31 -17.81 9.61
N GLY A 89 2.63 -17.96 9.40
CA GLY A 89 3.44 -17.08 8.57
C GLY A 89 3.55 -15.65 9.12
N LYS A 90 3.57 -14.68 8.21
CA LYS A 90 3.75 -13.25 8.51
C LYS A 90 2.42 -12.57 8.80
N TYR A 91 2.47 -11.54 9.65
CA TYR A 91 1.34 -10.68 9.96
C TYR A 91 1.64 -9.24 9.59
N TYR A 92 0.61 -8.52 9.14
CA TYR A 92 0.69 -7.13 8.71
C TYR A 92 -0.27 -6.27 9.51
N ARG A 93 0.21 -5.14 10.01
CA ARG A 93 -0.58 -4.23 10.84
C ARG A 93 -1.48 -3.36 9.97
N VAL A 94 -2.77 -3.30 10.31
CA VAL A 94 -3.76 -2.46 9.60
C VAL A 94 -4.36 -1.37 10.49
N ALA A 95 -4.22 -1.49 11.82
CA ALA A 95 -4.56 -0.44 12.77
C ALA A 95 -3.85 -0.64 14.12
N THR A 96 -4.17 0.18 15.12
CA THR A 96 -3.62 0.05 16.47
C THR A 96 -3.90 -1.33 17.06
N ASN A 97 -2.83 -2.11 17.20
CA ASN A 97 -2.87 -3.50 17.67
C ASN A 97 -3.80 -4.43 16.86
N GLU A 98 -3.95 -4.18 15.57
CA GLU A 98 -4.79 -4.98 14.69
C GLU A 98 -4.01 -5.42 13.47
N TRP A 99 -4.00 -6.73 13.27
CA TRP A 99 -3.12 -7.40 12.32
C TRP A 99 -3.90 -8.41 11.49
N VAL A 100 -3.46 -8.62 10.25
CA VAL A 100 -3.96 -9.65 9.34
C VAL A 100 -2.88 -10.68 9.05
N LYS A 101 -3.28 -11.92 8.78
CA LYS A 101 -2.38 -12.98 8.31
C LYS A 101 -2.09 -12.82 6.82
N LEU A 102 -0.83 -12.98 6.42
CA LEU A 102 -0.44 -12.96 5.00
C LEU A 102 -1.22 -13.96 4.17
N SER A 103 -1.46 -15.17 4.69
CA SER A 103 -2.23 -16.22 4.00
C SER A 103 -3.69 -15.85 3.72
N ASP A 104 -4.20 -14.77 4.31
CA ASP A 104 -5.57 -14.31 4.16
C ASP A 104 -5.71 -13.00 3.37
N VAL A 105 -4.60 -12.43 2.88
CA VAL A 105 -4.57 -11.14 2.18
C VAL A 105 -3.59 -11.15 1.02
N VAL A 106 -3.66 -10.12 0.18
CA VAL A 106 -2.67 -9.84 -0.86
C VAL A 106 -1.94 -8.56 -0.48
N LEU A 107 -0.63 -8.53 -0.66
CA LEU A 107 0.16 -7.32 -0.45
C LEU A 107 0.33 -6.58 -1.77
N VAL A 108 0.27 -5.27 -1.71
CA VAL A 108 0.57 -4.38 -2.85
C VAL A 108 1.61 -3.38 -2.36
N ASP A 109 2.85 -3.53 -2.83
CA ASP A 109 3.91 -2.58 -2.56
C ASP A 109 3.95 -1.56 -3.70
N ASN A 110 3.65 -0.30 -3.38
CA ASN A 110 3.71 0.78 -4.35
C ASN A 110 5.03 1.53 -4.18
N TYR A 111 5.96 1.25 -5.07
CA TYR A 111 7.22 1.96 -5.15
C TYR A 111 7.02 3.38 -5.68
N SER A 112 7.61 4.34 -4.99
CA SER A 112 7.62 5.76 -5.36
C SER A 112 8.69 6.09 -6.38
N VAL A 113 9.66 5.20 -6.51
CA VAL A 113 10.70 5.23 -7.52
C VAL A 113 10.54 4.05 -8.46
N ILE A 114 10.81 4.29 -9.73
CA ILE A 114 10.78 3.26 -10.76
C ILE A 114 12.13 2.55 -10.73
N PHE A 115 12.13 1.23 -10.61
CA PHE A 115 13.34 0.41 -10.66
C PHE A 115 13.57 -0.14 -12.08
N GLY A 116 14.83 -0.42 -12.43
CA GLY A 116 15.18 -1.15 -13.65
C GLY A 116 15.29 -2.65 -13.38
N LEU A 117 14.63 -3.46 -14.18
CA LEU A 117 14.72 -4.92 -14.18
C LEU A 117 15.27 -5.40 -15.53
N TYR A 118 16.39 -6.13 -15.50
CA TYR A 118 16.91 -6.82 -16.68
C TYR A 118 16.25 -8.20 -16.81
N THR A 119 15.43 -8.38 -17.84
CA THR A 119 14.83 -9.68 -18.15
C THR A 119 15.80 -10.51 -18.99
N TYR A 120 15.96 -11.80 -18.65
CA TYR A 120 16.89 -12.73 -19.32
C TYR A 120 16.20 -13.75 -20.24
N LYS A 121 14.87 -13.74 -20.27
CA LYS A 121 14.01 -14.57 -21.13
C LYS A 121 12.75 -13.76 -21.46
N ASN A 122 11.95 -14.27 -22.39
CA ASN A 122 10.61 -13.74 -22.60
C ASN A 122 9.71 -14.13 -21.41
N TYR A 123 9.17 -13.15 -20.70
CA TYR A 123 8.22 -13.36 -19.61
C TYR A 123 6.79 -13.27 -20.13
N PRO A 124 5.87 -14.15 -19.72
CA PRO A 124 4.45 -13.94 -20.02
C PRO A 124 3.93 -12.67 -19.33
N ILE A 125 3.10 -11.91 -20.04
CA ILE A 125 2.38 -10.78 -19.44
C ILE A 125 1.05 -11.27 -18.87
N PHE A 126 0.73 -10.80 -17.68
CA PHE A 126 -0.54 -10.99 -16.99
C PHE A 126 -1.26 -9.66 -16.81
N ASN A 127 -2.58 -9.71 -16.72
CA ASN A 127 -3.41 -8.59 -16.29
C ASN A 127 -3.98 -8.90 -14.91
N LEU A 128 -4.07 -7.90 -14.03
CA LEU A 128 -4.80 -8.04 -12.77
C LEU A 128 -6.30 -7.84 -13.04
N ASN A 129 -7.10 -8.83 -12.68
CA ASN A 129 -8.54 -8.69 -12.54
C ASN A 129 -8.85 -8.08 -11.18
N THR A 130 -9.26 -6.81 -11.15
CA THR A 130 -9.44 -6.04 -9.91
C THR A 130 -10.66 -6.47 -9.09
N ASP A 131 -11.62 -7.17 -9.68
CA ASP A 131 -12.84 -7.61 -8.98
C ASP A 131 -12.59 -8.89 -8.16
N SER A 132 -11.81 -9.81 -8.75
CA SER A 132 -11.46 -11.09 -8.11
C SER A 132 -10.08 -11.08 -7.46
N PHE A 133 -9.30 -10.02 -7.70
CA PHE A 133 -7.89 -9.89 -7.33
C PHE A 133 -7.07 -11.11 -7.77
N LYS A 134 -7.08 -11.42 -9.07
CA LYS A 134 -6.34 -12.55 -9.66
C LYS A 134 -5.55 -12.11 -10.89
N MET A 135 -4.40 -12.74 -11.10
CA MET A 135 -3.59 -12.54 -12.30
C MET A 135 -4.07 -13.45 -13.42
N GLU A 136 -4.42 -12.85 -14.56
CA GLU A 136 -4.89 -13.54 -15.75
C GLU A 136 -3.82 -13.46 -16.83
N LYS A 137 -3.31 -14.62 -17.27
CA LYS A 137 -2.28 -14.70 -18.31
C LYS A 137 -2.83 -14.20 -19.65
N THR A 138 -2.04 -13.41 -20.36
CA THR A 138 -2.35 -12.93 -21.71
C THR A 138 -1.57 -13.70 -22.78
N ASP A 139 -1.86 -13.43 -24.05
CA ASP A 139 -1.08 -13.94 -25.19
C ASP A 139 0.20 -13.12 -25.46
N LYS A 140 0.44 -12.04 -24.70
CA LYS A 140 1.62 -11.19 -24.85
C LYS A 140 2.80 -11.70 -24.03
N THR A 141 4.00 -11.30 -24.45
CA THR A 141 5.23 -11.50 -23.69
C THR A 141 6.02 -10.21 -23.57
N LEU A 142 6.74 -10.08 -22.47
CA LEU A 142 7.75 -9.06 -22.24
C LEU A 142 9.10 -9.62 -22.70
N PRO A 143 9.73 -9.07 -23.75
CA PRO A 143 10.97 -9.61 -24.29
C PRO A 143 12.19 -9.26 -23.43
N THR A 144 13.28 -10.01 -23.59
CA THR A 144 14.59 -9.78 -22.98
C THR A 144 15.10 -8.36 -23.24
N ASN A 145 15.09 -7.51 -22.21
CA ASN A 145 15.64 -6.16 -22.18
C ASN A 145 15.68 -5.61 -20.74
N GLU A 146 16.18 -4.38 -20.58
CA GLU A 146 15.95 -3.54 -19.41
C GLU A 146 14.55 -2.93 -19.45
N TRP A 147 13.76 -3.19 -18.40
CA TRP A 147 12.41 -2.70 -18.23
C TRP A 147 12.29 -1.90 -16.94
N LEU A 148 11.47 -0.87 -17.00
CA LEU A 148 11.05 -0.13 -15.83
C LEU A 148 9.95 -0.90 -15.12
N ILE A 149 10.10 -1.11 -13.81
CA ILE A 149 9.07 -1.73 -12.97
C ILE A 149 8.45 -0.70 -12.03
N GLY A 150 7.13 -0.82 -11.87
CA GLY A 150 6.32 -0.10 -10.91
C GLY A 150 6.08 -0.96 -9.67
N SER A 151 4.82 -1.04 -9.23
CA SER A 151 4.43 -1.76 -8.01
C SER A 151 4.74 -3.27 -8.04
N GLU A 152 4.78 -3.87 -6.85
CA GLU A 152 4.83 -5.32 -6.63
C GLU A 152 3.52 -5.80 -5.99
N ILE A 153 3.09 -7.01 -6.36
CA ILE A 153 1.96 -7.70 -5.73
C ILE A 153 2.38 -9.09 -5.27
N ASP A 154 2.23 -9.37 -3.98
CA ASP A 154 2.49 -10.68 -3.37
C ASP A 154 1.20 -11.38 -2.98
N PHE A 155 0.97 -12.56 -3.57
CA PHE A 155 -0.17 -13.40 -3.28
C PHE A 155 0.11 -14.37 -2.12
N PRO A 156 -0.93 -14.77 -1.38
CA PRO A 156 -0.80 -15.69 -0.24
C PRO A 156 -0.33 -17.10 -0.63
N ASN A 157 -0.43 -17.46 -1.91
CA ASN A 157 0.07 -18.73 -2.45
C ASN A 157 1.58 -18.71 -2.76
N GLY A 158 2.25 -17.57 -2.55
CA GLY A 158 3.68 -17.37 -2.81
C GLY A 158 4.00 -16.80 -4.19
N ASP A 159 3.00 -16.57 -5.05
CA ASP A 159 3.23 -15.92 -6.34
C ASP A 159 3.45 -14.41 -6.15
N SER A 160 4.50 -13.87 -6.76
CA SER A 160 4.80 -12.43 -6.75
C SER A 160 4.85 -11.87 -8.17
N TYR A 161 4.46 -10.61 -8.34
CA TYR A 161 4.36 -9.98 -9.65
C TYR A 161 4.87 -8.54 -9.64
N TYR A 162 5.68 -8.16 -10.65
CA TYR A 162 6.06 -6.77 -10.89
C TYR A 162 5.22 -6.14 -12.00
N GLN A 163 4.82 -4.90 -11.77
CA GLN A 163 4.14 -4.07 -12.77
C GLN A 163 5.15 -3.59 -13.81
N VAL A 164 4.85 -3.77 -15.09
CA VAL A 164 5.68 -3.32 -16.23
C VAL A 164 4.91 -2.39 -17.18
N GLY A 165 3.62 -2.15 -16.91
CA GLY A 165 2.73 -1.27 -17.66
C GLY A 165 1.45 -0.99 -16.88
N GLN A 166 0.48 -0.30 -17.49
CA GLN A 166 -0.73 0.17 -16.78
C GLN A 166 -1.50 -0.96 -16.06
N ASN A 167 -1.71 -2.09 -16.73
CA ASN A 167 -2.24 -3.31 -16.12
C ASN A 167 -1.50 -4.53 -16.67
N GLU A 168 -0.18 -4.38 -16.85
CA GLU A 168 0.67 -5.42 -17.39
C GLU A 168 1.66 -5.81 -16.30
N TRP A 169 1.67 -7.10 -15.98
CA TRP A 169 2.42 -7.67 -14.87
C TRP A 169 3.24 -8.85 -15.36
N ILE A 170 4.41 -9.05 -14.79
CA ILE A 170 5.20 -10.27 -14.98
C ILE A 170 5.32 -10.99 -13.65
N GLN A 171 5.17 -12.31 -13.67
CA GLN A 171 5.46 -13.13 -12.51
C GLN A 171 6.98 -13.19 -12.30
N ILE A 172 7.42 -13.02 -11.06
CA ILE A 172 8.82 -13.22 -10.71
C ILE A 172 9.02 -14.62 -10.15
N ASP A 173 10.03 -15.30 -10.70
CA ASP A 173 10.51 -16.56 -10.13
C ASP A 173 11.32 -16.19 -8.88
N GLN A 174 10.95 -16.73 -7.71
CA GLN A 174 11.74 -16.63 -6.47
C GLN A 174 12.94 -17.58 -6.48
#